data_AF-B1TFR9-F1
#
_entry.id   AF-B1TFR9-F1
#
_cell.length_a   1.000
_cell.length_b   1.000
_cell.length_c   1.000
_cell.angle_alpha   90.00
_cell.angle_beta   90.00
_cell.angle_gamma   90.00
#
_symmetry.space_group_name_H-M   'P 1'
#
loop_
_entity.id
_entity.type
_entity.pdbx_description
1 polymer ?
#
loop_
_entity_poly.entity_id
_entity_poly.type
_entity_poly.pdbx_seq_one_letter_code
_entity_poly.pdbx_strand_id
1 'polypeptide(L)'
;MVALQRFGSVAQGDPVHRAADQLGKLLRTLFLCDYFSNVAFRRELHTLLNRGESVHQLQRAIYTGRVAPERGRRRDKMVAISGSLTLLTNLVIAWNTQRMQATVDGWRRKRRQVDDEWLRRMGPAHFAHVNFRGTLSFPVDRYSDVLLQAAPWQRGTGS
;
A
#
# COMPACT_ATOMS: atom_id res chain seq x y z
N MET A 1 1.87 22.05 -3.86
CA MET A 1 1.55 23.12 -2.89
C MET A 1 2.85 23.57 -2.17
N VAL A 2 3.78 24.18 -2.91
CA VAL A 2 5.09 24.66 -2.40
C VAL A 2 5.04 26.13 -1.96
N ALA A 3 3.96 26.85 -2.29
CA ALA A 3 3.79 28.26 -1.93
C ALA A 3 3.48 28.49 -0.43
N LEU A 4 2.87 27.53 0.27
CA LEU A 4 2.49 27.70 1.67
C LEU A 4 3.66 27.54 2.66
N GLN A 5 4.73 26.82 2.27
CA GLN A 5 5.89 26.57 3.15
C GLN A 5 6.83 27.77 3.27
N ARG A 6 6.77 28.74 2.34
CA ARG A 6 7.64 29.93 2.37
C ARG A 6 7.12 31.05 3.30
N PHE A 7 5.91 30.89 3.85
CA PHE A 7 5.29 31.84 4.79
C PHE A 7 4.97 31.22 6.16
N GLY A 8 5.65 30.13 6.51
CA GLY A 8 5.47 29.47 7.82
C GLY A 8 5.94 30.35 8.97
N SER A 9 5.04 30.64 9.90
CA SER A 9 5.21 31.37 11.17
C SER A 9 5.37 32.90 11.13
N VAL A 10 5.87 33.53 10.06
CA VAL A 10 6.08 35.00 10.03
C VAL A 10 4.84 35.78 9.54
N ALA A 11 3.95 35.12 8.78
CA ALA A 11 2.78 35.76 8.19
C ALA A 11 1.48 35.59 9.00
N GLN A 12 1.52 35.02 10.21
CA GLN A 12 0.32 34.67 10.99
C GLN A 12 -0.55 35.89 11.38
N GLY A 13 -0.03 37.11 11.27
CA GLY A 13 -0.78 38.37 11.47
C GLY A 13 -1.17 39.11 10.17
N ASP A 14 -0.63 38.70 9.02
CA ASP A 14 -0.78 39.38 7.73
C ASP A 14 -2.24 39.22 7.20
N PRO A 15 -2.89 40.31 6.76
CA PRO A 15 -4.17 40.24 6.05
C PRO A 15 -4.22 39.18 4.95
N VAL A 16 -3.13 38.97 4.22
CA VAL A 16 -3.02 37.98 3.14
C VAL A 16 -3.11 36.55 3.66
N HIS A 17 -2.46 36.26 4.79
CA HIS A 17 -2.53 34.94 5.42
C HIS A 17 -3.94 34.64 5.95
N ARG A 18 -4.58 35.64 6.57
CA ARG A 18 -5.98 35.53 7.03
C ARG A 18 -6.95 35.33 5.86
N ALA A 19 -6.75 36.04 4.75
CA ALA A 19 -7.55 35.85 3.54
C ALA A 19 -7.37 34.42 2.97
N ALA A 20 -6.14 33.90 2.93
CA ALA A 20 -5.86 32.54 2.49
C ALA A 20 -6.49 31.47 3.40
N ASP A 21 -6.46 31.67 4.73
CA ASP A 21 -7.11 30.77 5.69
C ASP A 21 -8.64 30.75 5.50
N GLN A 22 -9.26 31.93 5.35
CA GLN A 22 -10.71 32.02 5.09
C GLN A 22 -11.10 31.42 3.75
N LEU A 23 -10.30 31.64 2.70
CA LEU A 23 -10.49 30.96 1.41
C LEU A 23 -10.41 29.44 1.57
N GLY A 24 -9.44 28.93 2.33
CA GLY A 24 -9.33 27.50 2.63
C GLY A 24 -10.56 26.94 3.33
N LYS A 25 -11.13 27.68 4.29
CA LYS A 25 -12.39 27.30 4.97
C LYS A 25 -13.57 27.31 4.01
N LEU A 26 -13.70 28.32 3.15
CA LEU A 26 -14.76 28.40 2.14
C LEU A 26 -14.68 27.23 1.16
N LEU A 27 -13.49 26.92 0.64
CA LEU A 27 -13.26 25.78 -0.25
C LEU A 27 -13.60 24.45 0.44
N ARG A 28 -13.24 24.29 1.72
CA ARG A 28 -13.61 23.11 2.51
C ARG A 28 -15.13 22.99 2.67
N THR A 29 -15.82 24.09 2.94
CA THR A 29 -17.30 24.09 3.07
C THR A 29 -17.95 23.72 1.75
N LEU A 30 -17.52 24.31 0.63
CA LEU A 30 -18.04 24.01 -0.70
C LEU A 30 -17.83 22.52 -1.05
N PHE A 31 -16.62 22.01 -0.81
CA PHE A 31 -16.32 20.58 -0.97
C PHE A 31 -17.23 19.69 -0.13
N LEU A 32 -17.52 20.08 1.12
CA LEU A 32 -18.39 19.29 2.00
C LEU A 32 -19.85 19.31 1.53
N CYS A 33 -20.32 20.47 1.06
CA CYS A 33 -21.63 20.60 0.44
C CYS A 33 -21.75 19.71 -0.81
N ASP A 34 -20.75 19.71 -1.69
CA ASP A 34 -20.70 18.82 -2.86
C ASP A 34 -20.66 17.35 -2.44
N TYR A 35 -19.87 17.00 -1.42
CA TYR A 35 -19.76 15.64 -0.90
C TYR A 35 -21.11 15.08 -0.39
N PHE A 36 -21.88 15.90 0.33
CA PHE A 36 -23.19 15.47 0.84
C PHE A 36 -24.27 15.48 -0.23
N SER A 37 -24.28 16.50 -1.10
CA SER A 37 -25.36 16.73 -2.07
C SER A 37 -25.21 15.90 -3.35
N ASN A 38 -23.97 15.62 -3.77
CA ASN A 38 -23.69 14.94 -5.04
C ASN A 38 -23.17 13.50 -4.81
N VAL A 39 -24.04 12.52 -5.09
CA VAL A 39 -23.72 11.09 -4.96
C VAL A 39 -22.63 10.65 -5.93
N ALA A 40 -22.61 11.19 -7.16
CA ALA A 40 -21.61 10.84 -8.17
C ALA A 40 -20.21 11.30 -7.74
N PHE A 41 -20.10 12.55 -7.27
CA PHE A 41 -18.86 13.10 -6.72
C PHE A 41 -18.34 12.28 -5.54
N ARG A 42 -19.22 11.92 -4.60
CA ARG A 42 -18.87 11.07 -3.46
C ARG A 42 -18.35 9.70 -3.89
N ARG A 43 -19.00 9.05 -4.87
CA ARG A 43 -18.56 7.74 -5.40
C ARG A 43 -17.16 7.84 -6.01
N GLU A 44 -16.91 8.86 -6.83
CA GLU A 44 -15.59 9.10 -7.43
C GLU A 44 -14.51 9.30 -6.35
N LEU A 45 -14.81 10.11 -5.32
CA LEU A 45 -13.94 10.31 -4.16
C LEU A 45 -13.58 8.99 -3.46
N HIS A 46 -14.57 8.13 -3.22
CA HIS A 46 -14.33 6.82 -2.63
C HIS A 46 -13.49 5.92 -3.54
N THR A 47 -13.68 5.97 -4.85
CA THR A 47 -12.84 5.22 -5.80
C THR A 47 -11.38 5.67 -5.72
N LEU A 48 -11.12 6.98 -5.68
CA LEU A 48 -9.77 7.53 -5.52
C LEU A 48 -9.16 7.12 -4.17
N LEU A 49 -9.93 7.23 -3.09
CA LEU A 49 -9.49 6.86 -1.75
C LEU A 49 -9.13 5.37 -1.66
N ASN A 50 -10.00 4.49 -2.18
CA ASN A 50 -9.77 3.04 -2.20
C ASN A 50 -8.50 2.69 -2.98
N ARG A 51 -8.20 3.42 -4.06
CA ARG A 51 -6.97 3.23 -4.84
C ARG A 51 -5.74 3.62 -4.03
N GLY A 52 -5.77 4.75 -3.32
CA GLY A 52 -4.70 5.17 -2.42
C GLY A 52 -4.48 4.19 -1.27
N GLU A 53 -5.56 3.76 -0.62
CA GLU A 53 -5.52 2.79 0.47
C GLU A 53 -4.93 1.44 0.02
N SER A 54 -5.30 0.96 -1.17
CA SER A 54 -4.74 -0.27 -1.73
C SER A 54 -3.21 -0.18 -1.92
N VAL A 55 -2.71 0.97 -2.39
CA VAL A 55 -1.27 1.22 -2.52
C VAL A 55 -0.59 1.28 -1.15
N HIS A 56 -1.21 1.92 -0.15
CA HIS A 56 -0.68 1.96 1.21
C HIS A 56 -0.65 0.58 1.88
N GLN A 57 -1.65 -0.27 1.63
CA GLN A 57 -1.64 -1.66 2.08
C GLN A 57 -0.47 -2.45 1.45
N LEU A 58 -0.23 -2.28 0.15
CA LEU A 58 0.92 -2.88 -0.54
C LEU A 58 2.25 -2.38 0.06
N GLN A 59 2.41 -1.08 0.26
CA GLN A 59 3.59 -0.51 0.90
C GLN A 59 3.83 -1.11 2.29
N ARG A 60 2.78 -1.26 3.10
CA ARG A 60 2.87 -1.91 4.42
C ARG A 60 3.32 -3.37 4.31
N ALA A 61 2.78 -4.12 3.35
CA ALA A 61 3.15 -5.52 3.12
C ALA A 61 4.63 -5.65 2.68
N ILE A 62 5.12 -4.75 1.82
CA ILE A 62 6.53 -4.70 1.41
C ILE A 62 7.43 -4.35 2.61
N TYR A 63 7.00 -3.40 3.44
CA TYR A 63 7.80 -2.86 4.54
C TYR A 63 7.77 -3.72 5.82
N THR A 64 7.22 -4.93 5.81
CA THR A 64 7.06 -5.78 7.01
C THR A 64 8.36 -6.32 7.63
N GLY A 65 9.53 -5.76 7.29
CA GLY A 65 10.80 -6.02 7.96
C GLY A 65 11.00 -5.07 9.14
N ARG A 66 11.24 -5.60 10.35
CA ARG A 66 11.59 -4.77 11.51
C ARG A 66 12.85 -3.97 11.17
N VAL A 67 12.72 -2.65 11.02
CA VAL A 67 13.89 -1.76 11.10
C VAL A 67 14.40 -1.89 12.53
N ALA A 68 15.58 -2.47 12.70
CA ALA A 68 16.25 -2.51 13.99
C ALA A 68 16.26 -1.06 14.55
N PRO A 69 15.85 -0.83 15.82
CA PRO A 69 15.79 0.52 16.39
C PRO A 69 17.16 1.22 16.45
N GLU A 70 18.23 0.54 16.08
CA GLU A 70 19.58 1.05 16.14
C GLU A 70 19.96 1.83 14.88
N ARG A 71 19.87 3.16 15.04
CA ARG A 71 20.78 4.22 14.54
C ARG A 71 20.02 5.35 13.85
N GLY A 72 19.49 6.24 14.69
CA GLY A 72 19.46 7.69 14.49
C GLY A 72 19.26 8.20 13.06
N ARG A 73 18.00 8.44 12.70
CA ARG A 73 17.48 9.67 12.04
C ARG A 73 18.48 10.50 11.21
N ARG A 74 19.15 9.92 10.21
CA ARG A 74 19.73 10.68 9.09
C ARG A 74 18.67 10.81 8.00
N ARG A 75 18.36 12.04 7.62
CA ARG A 75 17.40 12.38 6.55
C ARG A 75 17.66 11.56 5.28
N ASP A 76 18.93 11.34 4.95
CA ASP A 76 19.38 10.55 3.81
C ASP A 76 18.92 9.09 3.86
N LYS A 77 18.96 8.46 5.05
CA LYS A 77 18.47 7.08 5.22
C LYS A 77 16.95 6.99 5.02
N MET A 78 16.21 7.99 5.49
CA MET A 78 14.76 8.04 5.30
C MET A 78 14.39 8.27 3.82
N VAL A 79 15.14 9.11 3.11
CA VAL A 79 15.00 9.31 1.67
C VAL A 79 15.31 8.01 0.92
N ALA A 80 16.39 7.31 1.27
CA ALA A 80 16.73 6.04 0.66
C ALA A 80 15.64 4.98 0.91
N ILE A 81 15.18 4.81 2.15
CA ILE A 81 14.12 3.86 2.51
C ILE A 81 12.82 4.17 1.76
N SER A 82 12.37 5.43 1.78
CA SER A 82 11.14 5.83 1.10
C SER A 82 11.24 5.71 -0.42
N GLY A 83 12.41 6.03 -1.00
CA GLY A 83 12.70 5.82 -2.41
C GLY A 83 12.66 4.35 -2.80
N SER A 84 13.35 3.47 -2.04
CA SER A 84 13.33 2.03 -2.26
C SER A 84 11.93 1.44 -2.09
N LEU A 85 11.16 1.86 -1.07
CA LEU A 85 9.79 1.42 -0.87
C LEU A 85 8.89 1.82 -2.04
N THR A 86 9.03 3.05 -2.53
CA THR A 86 8.30 3.55 -3.71
C THR A 86 8.66 2.73 -4.95
N LEU A 87 9.96 2.47 -5.16
CA LEU A 87 10.44 1.66 -6.28
C LEU A 87 9.87 0.24 -6.24
N LEU A 88 9.96 -0.44 -5.10
CA LEU A 88 9.42 -1.80 -4.93
C LEU A 88 7.90 -1.85 -5.12
N THR A 89 7.19 -0.85 -4.60
CA THR A 89 5.73 -0.72 -4.78
C THR A 89 5.39 -0.61 -6.27
N ASN A 90 6.09 0.27 -6.99
CA ASN A 90 5.90 0.45 -8.43
C ASN A 90 6.26 -0.80 -9.22
N LEU A 91 7.29 -1.54 -8.82
CA LEU A 91 7.68 -2.79 -9.46
C LEU A 91 6.59 -3.86 -9.34
N VAL A 92 6.00 -4.03 -8.15
CA VAL A 92 4.88 -4.96 -7.96
C VAL A 92 3.67 -4.55 -8.80
N ILE A 93 3.32 -3.26 -8.80
CA ILE A 93 2.23 -2.71 -9.62
C ILE A 93 2.47 -2.97 -11.12
N ALA A 94 3.69 -2.73 -11.61
CA ALA A 94 4.06 -2.94 -12.99
C ALA A 94 3.98 -4.43 -13.37
N TRP A 95 4.51 -5.31 -12.52
CA TRP A 95 4.41 -6.76 -12.71
C TRP A 95 2.95 -7.24 -12.76
N ASN A 96 2.12 -6.77 -11.83
CA ASN A 96 0.70 -7.09 -11.80
C ASN A 96 -0.01 -6.62 -13.06
N THR A 97 0.26 -5.38 -13.49
CA THR A 97 -0.29 -4.81 -14.73
C THR A 97 0.09 -5.66 -15.94
N GLN A 98 1.36 -6.04 -16.08
CA GLN A 98 1.83 -6.88 -17.17
C GLN A 98 1.17 -8.27 -17.15
N ARG A 99 1.00 -8.88 -15.96
CA ARG A 99 0.34 -10.19 -15.82
C ARG A 99 -1.15 -10.13 -16.11
N MET A 100 -1.84 -9.09 -15.66
CA MET A 100 -3.23 -8.83 -16.00
C MET A 100 -3.39 -8.70 -17.51
N GLN A 101 -2.55 -7.88 -18.17
CA GLN A 101 -2.58 -7.71 -19.62
C GLN A 101 -2.37 -9.04 -20.36
N ALA A 102 -1.33 -9.80 -20.00
CA ALA A 102 -1.06 -11.09 -20.63
C ALA A 102 -2.23 -12.09 -20.48
N THR A 103 -2.93 -12.05 -19.34
CA THR A 103 -4.11 -12.89 -19.07
C THR A 103 -5.28 -12.47 -19.95
N VAL A 104 -5.57 -11.17 -20.02
CA VAL A 104 -6.63 -10.61 -20.87
C VAL A 104 -6.37 -10.92 -22.34
N ASP A 105 -5.15 -10.73 -22.82
CA ASP A 105 -4.76 -11.04 -24.19
C ASP A 105 -4.92 -12.53 -24.51
N GLY A 106 -4.61 -13.40 -23.55
CA GLY A 106 -4.83 -14.83 -23.65
C GLY A 106 -6.32 -15.20 -23.75
N TRP A 107 -7.18 -14.55 -22.97
CA TRP A 107 -8.63 -14.76 -23.02
C TRP A 107 -9.25 -14.23 -24.32
N ARG A 108 -8.85 -13.04 -24.78
CA ARG A 108 -9.28 -12.48 -26.07
C ARG A 108 -8.91 -13.40 -27.24
N ARG A 109 -7.69 -13.96 -27.24
CA ARG A 109 -7.26 -14.96 -28.23
C ARG A 109 -8.12 -16.23 -28.24
N LYS A 110 -8.62 -16.65 -27.08
CA LYS A 110 -9.53 -17.81 -26.92
C LYS A 110 -11.00 -17.47 -27.19
N ARG A 111 -11.31 -16.29 -27.75
CA ARG A 111 -12.67 -15.75 -27.96
C ARG A 111 -13.54 -15.74 -26.69
N ARG A 112 -12.95 -15.69 -25.50
CA ARG A 112 -13.69 -15.39 -24.27
C ARG A 112 -13.93 -13.89 -24.20
N GLN A 113 -15.19 -13.49 -24.08
CA GLN A 113 -15.52 -12.09 -23.84
C GLN A 113 -15.00 -11.68 -22.46
N VAL A 114 -14.21 -10.61 -22.45
CA VAL A 114 -13.77 -9.92 -21.24
C VAL A 114 -14.38 -8.54 -21.34
N ASP A 115 -15.29 -8.23 -20.42
CA ASP A 115 -15.90 -6.92 -20.36
C ASP A 115 -14.91 -5.90 -19.80
N ASP A 116 -14.65 -4.86 -20.57
CA ASP A 116 -13.70 -3.81 -20.24
C ASP A 116 -14.16 -2.99 -19.02
N GLU A 117 -15.47 -2.97 -18.71
CA GLU A 117 -15.97 -2.35 -17.49
C GLU A 117 -15.42 -3.03 -16.23
N TRP A 118 -15.31 -4.35 -16.24
CA TRP A 118 -14.72 -5.10 -15.12
C TRP A 118 -13.22 -4.85 -14.99
N LEU A 119 -12.50 -4.77 -16.11
CA LEU A 119 -11.07 -4.44 -16.11
C LEU A 119 -10.80 -3.05 -15.50
N ARG A 120 -11.66 -2.07 -15.78
CA ARG A 120 -11.53 -0.72 -15.21
C ARG A 120 -11.70 -0.67 -13.69
N ARG A 121 -12.42 -1.64 -13.12
CA ARG A 121 -12.63 -1.75 -11.67
C ARG A 121 -11.50 -2.51 -10.95
N MET A 122 -10.69 -3.28 -11.67
CA MET A 122 -9.56 -4.03 -11.10
C MET A 122 -8.31 -3.15 -10.99
N GLY A 123 -7.87 -2.89 -9.76
CA GLY A 123 -6.63 -2.16 -9.48
C GLY A 123 -5.40 -3.08 -9.49
N PRO A 124 -4.26 -2.66 -10.07
CA PRO A 124 -3.03 -3.47 -10.12
C PRO A 124 -2.29 -3.55 -8.77
N ALA A 125 -2.81 -2.95 -7.71
CA ALA A 125 -2.16 -2.91 -6.40
C ALA A 125 -2.43 -4.16 -5.55
N HIS A 126 -3.20 -5.15 -6.02
CA HIS A 126 -3.48 -6.38 -5.28
C HIS A 126 -2.19 -7.22 -5.08
N PHE A 127 -2.01 -7.85 -3.92
CA PHE A 127 -0.74 -8.49 -3.56
C PHE A 127 -0.86 -9.78 -2.76
N ALA A 128 -2.05 -10.35 -2.62
CA ALA A 128 -2.23 -11.61 -1.89
C ALA A 128 -1.46 -12.78 -2.51
N HIS A 129 -1.13 -12.71 -3.81
CA HIS A 129 -0.35 -13.69 -4.56
C HIS A 129 1.17 -13.50 -4.42
N VAL A 130 1.66 -12.49 -3.71
CA VAL A 130 3.10 -12.18 -3.59
C VAL A 130 3.61 -12.58 -2.22
N ASN A 131 4.63 -13.44 -2.18
CA ASN A 131 5.33 -13.78 -0.94
C ASN A 131 6.48 -12.80 -0.66
N PHE A 132 6.26 -11.83 0.23
CA PHE A 132 7.27 -10.86 0.65
C PHE A 132 8.23 -11.36 1.73
N ARG A 133 7.98 -12.54 2.32
CA ARG A 133 8.78 -13.11 3.43
C ARG A 133 9.91 -14.01 2.97
N GLY A 134 9.97 -14.33 1.68
CA GLY A 134 10.89 -15.32 1.13
C GLY A 134 10.45 -16.76 1.43
N THR A 135 11.27 -17.71 0.97
CA THR A 135 11.04 -19.14 1.21
C THR A 135 12.00 -19.62 2.29
N LEU A 136 11.46 -20.10 3.40
CA LEU A 136 12.24 -20.77 4.44
C LEU A 136 12.27 -22.26 4.13
N SER A 137 13.45 -22.77 3.79
CA SER A 137 13.67 -24.21 3.60
C SER A 137 14.34 -24.76 4.85
N PHE A 138 13.69 -25.72 5.50
CA PHE A 138 14.23 -26.40 6.66
C PHE A 138 14.55 -27.85 6.26
N PRO A 139 15.82 -28.28 6.31
CA PRO A 139 16.18 -29.67 6.04
C PRO A 139 15.84 -30.52 7.27
N VAL A 140 14.57 -30.93 7.37
CA VAL A 140 14.04 -31.69 8.51
C VAL A 140 14.73 -33.04 8.65
N ASP A 141 15.09 -33.70 7.55
CA ASP A 141 15.77 -35.00 7.55
C ASP A 141 17.05 -34.99 8.38
N ARG A 142 17.82 -33.90 8.32
CA ARG A 142 19.10 -33.73 9.04
C ARG A 142 18.93 -33.63 10.56
N TYR A 143 17.75 -33.26 11.04
CA TYR A 143 17.47 -33.03 12.45
C TYR A 143 16.34 -33.94 12.98
N SER A 144 15.97 -34.97 12.20
CA SER A 144 14.88 -35.89 12.52
C SER A 144 15.05 -36.55 13.89
N ASP A 145 16.24 -37.05 14.20
CA ASP A 145 16.54 -37.69 15.49
C ASP A 145 16.34 -36.74 16.69
N VAL A 146 16.75 -35.48 16.56
CA VAL A 146 16.62 -34.47 17.63
C VAL A 146 15.18 -34.01 17.78
N LEU A 147 14.46 -33.82 16.67
CA LEU A 147 13.06 -33.38 16.67
C LEU A 147 12.12 -34.46 17.23
N LEU A 148 12.40 -35.75 16.96
CA LEU A 148 11.61 -36.87 17.46
C LEU A 148 11.92 -37.17 18.94
N GLN A 149 13.16 -36.97 19.40
CA GLN A 149 13.51 -37.09 20.83
C GLN A 149 12.94 -35.94 21.69
N ALA A 150 12.76 -34.76 21.11
CA ALA A 150 12.25 -33.57 21.80
C ALA A 150 10.72 -33.60 22.04
N ALA A 151 9.99 -34.62 21.58
CA ALA A 151 8.55 -34.76 21.78
C ALA A 151 8.24 -35.42 23.15
N PRO A 152 7.90 -34.66 24.22
CA PRO A 152 7.80 -35.21 25.57
C PRO A 152 6.47 -35.93 25.83
N TRP A 153 5.53 -35.92 24.88
CA TRP A 153 4.12 -36.29 25.10
C TRP A 153 3.80 -37.78 24.92
N GLN A 154 4.79 -38.66 24.72
CA GLN A 154 4.56 -40.12 24.60
C GLN A 154 5.04 -40.95 25.80
N ARG A 155 5.51 -40.34 26.90
CA ARG A 155 5.91 -41.08 28.11
C ARG A 155 4.97 -40.78 29.26
N GLY A 156 3.80 -41.42 29.29
CA GLY A 156 2.88 -41.31 30.42
C GLY A 156 1.47 -41.85 30.22
N THR A 157 1.29 -43.05 29.66
CA THR A 157 0.13 -43.90 29.99
C THR A 157 0.56 -45.36 29.87
N GLY A 158 0.55 -46.10 30.98
CA GLY A 158 0.76 -47.56 30.96
C GLY A 158 1.71 -48.08 32.05
N SER A 159 1.26 -48.09 33.30
CA SER A 159 1.21 -49.24 34.21
C SER A 159 0.74 -48.80 35.59
#